data_AF-A0A7W0JDV0-F1
#
_entry.id   AF-A0A7W0JDV0-F1
#
_cell.length_a   1.000
_cell.length_b   1.000
_cell.length_c   1.000
_cell.angle_alpha   90.00
_cell.angle_beta   90.00
_cell.angle_gamma   90.00
#
_symmetry.space_group_name_H-M   'P 1'
#
loop_
_entity.id
_entity.type
_entity.pdbx_description
1 polymer ?
#
loop_
_entity_poly.entity_id
_entity_poly.type
_entity_poly.pdbx_seq_one_letter_code
_entity_poly.pdbx_strand_id
1 'polypeptide(L)'
;MDYSANIPLLNVDQSYMLKNYGDVQTELSKAPLADKSVIVTTRDGKRYVDWTEDDSSHAFTAFKEIANVWQQIGLSDQYLVYGKQSLRGEDQSFRWEAVPYYHTTNWFSEVWQQLVVLFKIAVGGLTASEETLREWTEEYTTASSNPKEILLKQEQHLGENVDAFCNPKVINNQWILEGDKVRVLYSYAPLGEEKLHFLFMPKRHEPDFNKFTEEEYLEIADLSKKMIVHLSEKYTQIEEVHFFRKFGKDAGQTEFHGHLHMVLTASKTDNFWSYLKVACNILFFSPRLSDADLKIRVEGFRNELTTNFNNKGTEINL
;
A
#
# COMPACT_ATOMS: atom_id res chain seq x y z
N MET A 1 13.80 31.65 -29.24
CA MET A 1 13.45 30.23 -29.44
C MET A 1 12.86 29.77 -28.13
N ASP A 2 11.54 29.82 -28.06
CA ASP A 2 10.75 29.54 -26.86
C ASP A 2 10.26 28.09 -27.01
N TYR A 3 10.88 27.17 -26.28
CA TYR A 3 10.49 25.76 -26.27
C TYR A 3 9.55 25.54 -25.08
N SER A 4 8.32 26.04 -25.18
CA SER A 4 7.21 25.54 -24.39
C SER A 4 6.79 24.20 -25.01
N ALA A 5 7.46 23.14 -24.59
CA ALA A 5 7.01 21.78 -24.86
C ALA A 5 5.67 21.59 -24.13
N ASN A 6 4.57 21.63 -24.87
CA ASN A 6 3.29 21.10 -24.43
C ASN A 6 3.49 19.63 -24.09
N ILE A 7 3.63 19.33 -22.81
CA ILE A 7 3.48 17.97 -22.29
C ILE A 7 2.05 17.56 -22.64
N PRO A 8 1.83 16.46 -23.37
CA PRO A 8 0.48 15.96 -23.57
C PRO A 8 -0.04 15.61 -22.18
N LEU A 9 -1.01 16.39 -21.68
CA LEU A 9 -1.88 15.93 -20.61
C LEU A 9 -2.35 14.54 -21.05
N LEU A 10 -2.01 13.52 -20.26
CA LEU A 10 -2.54 12.17 -20.42
C LEU A 10 -4.03 12.33 -20.69
N ASN A 11 -4.45 11.92 -21.90
CA ASN A 11 -5.83 12.03 -22.33
C ASN A 11 -6.58 10.94 -21.56
N VAL A 12 -6.88 11.23 -20.29
CA VAL A 12 -7.67 10.38 -19.41
C VAL A 12 -9.04 10.32 -20.06
N ASP A 13 -9.29 9.19 -20.70
CA ASP A 13 -10.58 8.81 -21.24
C ASP A 13 -11.59 8.86 -20.08
N GLN A 14 -12.33 9.98 -20.00
CA GLN A 14 -13.20 10.31 -18.86
C GLN A 14 -14.31 9.28 -18.62
N SER A 15 -14.49 8.32 -19.52
CA SER A 15 -15.54 7.30 -19.48
C SER A 15 -15.45 6.34 -18.28
N TYR A 16 -14.29 6.23 -17.62
CA TYR A 16 -14.09 5.31 -16.48
C TYR A 16 -13.75 6.02 -15.16
N MET A 17 -13.88 7.34 -15.15
CA MET A 17 -13.74 8.16 -13.95
C MET A 17 -14.92 7.93 -13.01
N LEU A 18 -14.62 7.61 -11.75
CA LEU A 18 -15.64 7.36 -10.74
C LEU A 18 -15.96 8.63 -9.95
N LYS A 19 -14.93 9.23 -9.32
CA LYS A 19 -15.11 10.38 -8.43
C LYS A 19 -13.82 11.17 -8.22
N ASN A 20 -13.97 12.47 -7.95
CA ASN A 20 -12.88 13.38 -7.59
C ASN A 20 -12.96 13.75 -6.10
N TYR A 21 -11.80 13.88 -5.47
CA TYR A 21 -11.58 14.28 -4.08
C TYR A 21 -10.46 15.33 -4.10
N GLY A 22 -10.82 16.61 -4.29
CA GLY A 22 -9.80 17.63 -4.57
C GLY A 22 -8.96 17.24 -5.80
N ASP A 23 -7.63 17.32 -5.69
CA ASP A 23 -6.70 16.94 -6.78
C ASP A 23 -6.50 15.43 -6.92
N VAL A 24 -7.10 14.61 -6.05
CA VAL A 24 -7.14 13.16 -6.18
C VAL A 24 -8.37 12.74 -6.98
N GLN A 25 -8.20 11.71 -7.80
CA GLN A 25 -9.26 11.10 -8.56
C GLN A 25 -9.26 9.58 -8.41
N THR A 26 -10.43 8.99 -8.64
CA THR A 26 -10.64 7.56 -8.69
C THR A 26 -11.19 7.14 -10.04
N GLU A 27 -10.68 6.04 -10.57
CA GLU A 27 -11.10 5.47 -11.85
C GLU A 27 -10.98 3.94 -11.82
N LEU A 28 -11.73 3.25 -12.67
CA LEU A 28 -11.52 1.81 -12.84
C LEU A 28 -10.23 1.53 -13.60
N SER A 29 -9.48 0.53 -13.15
CA SER A 29 -8.26 0.11 -13.84
C SER A 29 -8.60 -0.55 -15.18
N LYS A 30 -8.07 0.00 -16.28
CA LYS A 30 -8.22 -0.60 -17.62
C LYS A 30 -7.55 -1.97 -17.73
N ALA A 31 -6.51 -2.22 -16.94
CA ALA A 31 -5.77 -3.49 -16.88
C ALA A 31 -5.71 -3.97 -15.43
N PRO A 32 -6.86 -4.39 -14.86
CA PRO A 32 -7.01 -4.51 -13.42
C PRO A 32 -6.28 -5.72 -12.82
N LEU A 33 -5.73 -5.52 -11.62
CA LEU A 33 -5.11 -6.61 -10.84
C LEU A 33 -6.15 -7.66 -10.41
N ALA A 34 -7.37 -7.24 -10.10
CA ALA A 34 -8.55 -8.10 -9.96
C ALA A 34 -9.78 -7.37 -10.52
N ASP A 35 -10.82 -8.09 -10.92
CA ASP A 35 -12.04 -7.46 -11.46
C ASP A 35 -12.54 -6.36 -10.53
N LYS A 36 -12.95 -5.22 -11.12
CA LYS A 36 -13.37 -4.00 -10.39
C LYS A 36 -12.30 -3.33 -9.52
N SER A 37 -11.01 -3.56 -9.80
CA SER A 37 -9.93 -2.79 -9.15
C SER A 37 -10.05 -1.30 -9.47
N VAL A 38 -9.82 -0.46 -8.46
CA VAL A 38 -9.97 1.00 -8.52
C VAL A 38 -8.62 1.66 -8.34
N ILE A 39 -8.25 2.54 -9.27
CA ILE A 39 -7.06 3.37 -9.19
C ILE A 39 -7.36 4.62 -8.35
N VAL A 40 -6.41 5.02 -7.50
CA VAL A 40 -6.42 6.30 -6.78
C VAL A 40 -5.13 7.05 -7.13
N THR A 41 -5.25 8.20 -7.79
CA THR A 41 -4.12 8.97 -8.32
C THR A 41 -4.40 10.47 -8.26
N THR A 42 -3.37 11.32 -8.32
CA THR A 42 -3.58 12.76 -8.55
C THR A 42 -3.83 13.04 -10.03
N ARG A 43 -4.60 14.09 -10.33
CA ARG A 43 -4.97 14.45 -11.71
C ARG A 43 -3.77 14.89 -12.56
N ASP A 44 -2.76 15.46 -11.93
CA ASP A 44 -1.53 15.95 -12.53
C ASP A 44 -0.40 14.91 -12.52
N GLY A 45 -0.67 13.69 -12.04
CA GLY A 45 0.31 12.59 -12.04
C GLY A 45 1.53 12.87 -11.16
N LYS A 46 1.35 13.47 -9.98
CA LYS A 46 2.42 13.69 -9.00
C LYS A 46 3.07 12.38 -8.60
N ARG A 47 4.36 12.45 -8.31
CA ARG A 47 5.07 11.39 -7.59
C ARG A 47 4.58 11.33 -6.16
N TYR A 48 4.63 10.17 -5.52
CA TYR A 48 4.14 9.98 -4.15
C TYR A 48 4.79 10.94 -3.14
N VAL A 49 6.10 11.18 -3.29
CA VAL A 49 6.86 12.10 -2.42
C VAL A 49 6.44 13.56 -2.59
N ASP A 50 5.77 13.91 -3.69
CA ASP A 50 5.28 15.26 -3.97
C ASP A 50 3.78 15.42 -3.64
N TRP A 51 3.10 14.36 -3.18
CA TRP A 51 1.72 14.45 -2.70
C TRP A 51 1.67 15.34 -1.46
N THR A 52 0.74 16.29 -1.44
CA THR A 52 0.49 17.14 -0.27
C THR A 52 -0.20 16.36 0.86
N GLU A 53 -0.39 17.01 2.00
CA GLU A 53 -1.25 16.50 3.06
C GLU A 53 -2.69 16.32 2.56
N ASP A 54 -3.24 17.33 1.86
CA ASP A 54 -4.57 17.28 1.23
C ASP A 54 -4.69 16.12 0.23
N ASP A 55 -3.69 15.89 -0.63
CA ASP A 55 -3.68 14.75 -1.55
C ASP A 55 -3.78 13.42 -0.77
N SER A 56 -3.06 13.34 0.36
CA SER A 56 -3.05 12.15 1.20
C SER A 56 -4.38 11.94 1.94
N SER A 57 -4.97 13.02 2.47
CA SER A 57 -6.30 13.04 3.09
C SER A 57 -7.41 12.63 2.12
N HIS A 58 -7.38 13.18 0.91
CA HIS A 58 -8.34 12.84 -0.14
C HIS A 58 -8.21 11.39 -0.57
N ALA A 59 -6.98 10.87 -0.71
CA ALA A 59 -6.76 9.45 -0.98
C ALA A 59 -7.28 8.55 0.15
N PHE A 60 -7.10 8.95 1.41
CA PHE A 60 -7.67 8.24 2.57
C PHE A 60 -9.20 8.15 2.49
N THR A 61 -9.85 9.28 2.21
CA THR A 61 -11.30 9.35 2.01
C THR A 61 -11.75 8.45 0.86
N ALA A 62 -11.03 8.49 -0.27
CA ALA A 62 -11.32 7.66 -1.43
C ALA A 62 -11.26 6.17 -1.10
N PHE A 63 -10.25 5.70 -0.37
CA PHE A 63 -10.15 4.28 0.01
C PHE A 63 -11.30 3.82 0.91
N LYS A 64 -11.73 4.64 1.87
CA LYS A 64 -12.88 4.33 2.72
C LYS A 64 -14.16 4.22 1.91
N GLU A 65 -14.35 5.12 0.94
CA GLU A 65 -15.50 5.06 0.04
C GLU A 65 -15.47 3.82 -0.86
N ILE A 66 -14.31 3.48 -1.45
CA ILE A 66 -14.14 2.27 -2.27
C ILE A 66 -14.50 1.02 -1.47
N ALA A 67 -13.94 0.87 -0.26
CA ALA A 67 -14.22 -0.26 0.61
C ALA A 67 -15.71 -0.34 0.99
N ASN A 68 -16.35 0.80 1.28
CA ASN A 68 -17.78 0.87 1.56
C ASN A 68 -18.59 0.43 0.33
N VAL A 69 -18.33 0.99 -0.85
CA VAL A 69 -19.04 0.64 -2.09
C VAL A 69 -18.95 -0.86 -2.37
N TRP A 70 -17.76 -1.46 -2.25
CA TRP A 70 -17.58 -2.90 -2.44
C TRP A 70 -18.41 -3.75 -1.47
N GLN A 71 -18.55 -3.33 -0.21
CA GLN A 71 -19.45 -3.99 0.72
C GLN A 71 -20.93 -3.84 0.30
N GLN A 72 -21.36 -2.66 -0.17
CA GLN A 72 -22.76 -2.42 -0.57
C GLN A 72 -23.21 -3.26 -1.75
N ILE A 73 -22.33 -3.46 -2.72
CA ILE A 73 -22.59 -4.29 -3.91
C ILE A 73 -22.32 -5.78 -3.65
N GLY A 74 -21.90 -6.14 -2.43
CA GLY A 74 -21.59 -7.52 -2.06
C GLY A 74 -20.34 -8.07 -2.75
N LEU A 75 -19.41 -7.21 -3.15
CA LEU A 75 -18.17 -7.60 -3.80
C LEU A 75 -17.20 -8.22 -2.79
N SER A 76 -16.77 -7.44 -1.80
CA SER A 76 -15.86 -7.89 -0.75
C SER A 76 -15.69 -6.85 0.37
N ASP A 77 -15.31 -7.31 1.57
CA ASP A 77 -14.69 -6.52 2.64
C ASP A 77 -13.18 -6.80 2.79
N GLN A 78 -12.61 -7.69 1.97
CA GLN A 78 -11.19 -8.05 1.94
C GLN A 78 -10.53 -7.52 0.68
N TYR A 79 -9.39 -6.87 0.85
CA TYR A 79 -8.72 -6.19 -0.25
C TYR A 79 -7.25 -5.94 0.00
N LEU A 80 -6.53 -5.72 -1.10
CA LEU A 80 -5.17 -5.22 -1.13
C LEU A 80 -5.21 -3.77 -1.60
N VAL A 81 -4.45 -2.88 -0.95
CA VAL A 81 -4.10 -1.58 -1.52
C VAL A 81 -2.65 -1.65 -1.95
N TYR A 82 -2.39 -1.58 -3.24
CA TYR A 82 -1.06 -1.70 -3.82
C TYR A 82 -0.65 -0.40 -4.50
N GLY A 83 0.60 0.03 -4.30
CA GLY A 83 1.16 1.22 -4.93
C GLY A 83 2.55 0.93 -5.45
N LYS A 84 2.92 1.56 -6.56
CA LYS A 84 4.26 1.46 -7.13
C LYS A 84 4.71 2.82 -7.62
N GLN A 85 5.90 3.24 -7.18
CA GLN A 85 6.58 4.44 -7.62
C GLN A 85 7.88 4.07 -8.33
N SER A 86 8.06 4.51 -9.57
CA SER A 86 9.39 4.51 -10.18
C SER A 86 10.14 5.76 -9.73
N LEU A 87 11.33 5.61 -9.14
CA LEU A 87 12.19 6.74 -8.75
C LEU A 87 13.04 7.25 -9.92
N ARG A 88 13.07 6.49 -11.02
CA ARG A 88 13.86 6.77 -12.23
C ARG A 88 13.02 6.51 -13.47
N GLY A 89 13.37 7.17 -14.57
CA GLY A 89 12.68 7.03 -15.86
C GLY A 89 11.72 8.17 -16.16
N GLU A 90 11.03 8.04 -17.30
CA GLU A 90 10.19 9.08 -17.90
C GLU A 90 8.86 9.26 -17.16
N ASP A 91 8.22 8.16 -16.74
CA ASP A 91 7.00 8.20 -15.94
C ASP A 91 7.32 7.91 -14.47
N GLN A 92 7.20 8.96 -13.67
CA GLN A 92 7.31 8.89 -12.20
C GLN A 92 5.97 9.20 -11.54
N SER A 93 4.86 9.19 -12.28
CA SER A 93 3.55 9.36 -11.66
C SER A 93 3.29 8.22 -10.68
N PHE A 94 2.66 8.56 -9.56
CA PHE A 94 2.26 7.57 -8.58
C PHE A 94 0.77 7.34 -8.62
N ARG A 95 0.41 6.06 -8.51
CA ARG A 95 -0.96 5.64 -8.32
C ARG A 95 -1.03 4.47 -7.34
N TRP A 96 -2.09 4.46 -6.57
CA TRP A 96 -2.55 3.29 -5.87
C TRP A 96 -3.55 2.52 -6.72
N GLU A 97 -3.64 1.22 -6.49
CA GLU A 97 -4.72 0.35 -6.95
C GLU A 97 -5.28 -0.40 -5.74
N ALA A 98 -6.56 -0.14 -5.45
CA ALA A 98 -7.34 -0.95 -4.54
C ALA A 98 -7.82 -2.19 -5.31
N VAL A 99 -7.54 -3.38 -4.78
CA VAL A 99 -7.77 -4.67 -5.41
C VAL A 99 -8.66 -5.53 -4.51
N PRO A 100 -9.91 -5.82 -4.91
CA PRO A 100 -10.82 -6.64 -4.11
C PRO A 100 -10.41 -8.12 -4.16
N TYR A 101 -10.62 -8.83 -3.06
CA TYR A 101 -10.45 -10.28 -2.96
C TYR A 101 -11.77 -10.94 -2.60
N TYR A 102 -12.21 -11.94 -3.36
CA TYR A 102 -13.46 -12.64 -3.03
C TYR A 102 -13.26 -13.55 -1.83
N HIS A 103 -14.26 -13.63 -0.96
CA HIS A 103 -14.26 -14.61 0.12
C HIS A 103 -14.13 -16.02 -0.43
N THR A 104 -13.22 -16.80 0.15
CA THR A 104 -13.10 -18.22 -0.19
C THR A 104 -13.37 -19.11 1.01
N THR A 105 -13.84 -20.33 0.72
CA THR A 105 -14.11 -21.34 1.73
C THR A 105 -12.94 -22.31 1.90
N ASN A 106 -11.94 -22.26 1.03
CA ASN A 106 -10.82 -23.21 1.03
C ASN A 106 -9.50 -22.51 0.68
N TRP A 107 -8.42 -23.04 1.27
CA TRP A 107 -7.10 -22.45 1.18
C TRP A 107 -6.52 -22.44 -0.24
N PHE A 108 -6.90 -23.37 -1.11
CA PHE A 108 -6.41 -23.40 -2.50
C PHE A 108 -6.94 -22.21 -3.30
N SER A 109 -8.22 -21.88 -3.15
CA SER A 109 -8.83 -20.71 -3.80
C SER A 109 -8.25 -19.39 -3.27
N GLU A 110 -8.01 -19.30 -1.96
CA GLU A 110 -7.31 -18.19 -1.32
C GLU A 110 -5.92 -17.97 -1.95
N VAL A 111 -5.08 -19.01 -1.95
CA VAL A 111 -3.74 -18.98 -2.54
C VAL A 111 -3.77 -18.67 -4.03
N TRP A 112 -4.72 -19.25 -4.78
CA TRP A 112 -4.84 -19.00 -6.21
C TRP A 112 -5.14 -17.53 -6.52
N GLN A 113 -6.08 -16.90 -5.80
CA GLN A 113 -6.36 -15.48 -5.97
C GLN A 113 -5.12 -14.62 -5.70
N GLN A 114 -4.40 -14.89 -4.60
CA GLN A 114 -3.19 -14.15 -4.25
C GLN A 114 -2.09 -14.30 -5.31
N LEU A 115 -1.92 -15.50 -5.87
CA LEU A 115 -0.96 -15.75 -6.95
C LEU A 115 -1.35 -15.06 -8.26
N VAL A 116 -2.65 -15.03 -8.61
CA VAL A 116 -3.13 -14.32 -9.80
C VAL A 116 -2.88 -12.82 -9.69
N VAL A 117 -3.18 -12.21 -8.53
CA VAL A 117 -2.91 -10.79 -8.29
C VAL A 117 -1.41 -10.52 -8.32
N LEU A 118 -0.59 -11.33 -7.66
CA LEU A 118 0.87 -11.20 -7.67
C LEU A 118 1.45 -11.32 -9.09
N PHE A 119 0.96 -12.26 -9.88
CA PHE A 119 1.36 -12.40 -11.28
C PHE A 119 1.03 -11.14 -12.08
N LYS A 120 -0.18 -10.60 -11.94
CA LYS A 120 -0.58 -9.36 -12.62
C LYS A 120 0.19 -8.13 -12.13
N ILE A 121 0.63 -8.09 -10.87
CA ILE A 121 1.56 -7.06 -10.39
C ILE A 121 2.90 -7.15 -11.14
N ALA A 122 3.39 -8.37 -11.37
CA ALA A 122 4.68 -8.60 -12.02
C ALA A 122 4.65 -8.34 -13.53
N VAL A 123 3.58 -8.74 -14.23
CA VAL A 123 3.52 -8.71 -15.71
C VAL A 123 2.50 -7.74 -16.30
N GLY A 124 1.64 -7.15 -15.46
CA GLY A 124 0.48 -6.35 -15.88
C GLY A 124 -0.82 -7.16 -15.93
N GLY A 125 -1.95 -6.46 -15.75
CA GLY A 125 -3.28 -7.03 -15.93
C GLY A 125 -3.64 -7.21 -17.40
N LEU A 126 -4.70 -8.00 -17.66
CA LEU A 126 -5.33 -8.06 -18.97
C LEU A 126 -6.28 -6.88 -19.12
N THR A 127 -6.32 -6.27 -20.31
CA THR A 127 -7.20 -5.13 -20.58
C THR A 127 -8.67 -5.57 -20.53
N ALA A 128 -9.46 -4.91 -19.70
CA ALA A 128 -10.91 -5.07 -19.66
C ALA A 128 -11.56 -4.44 -20.90
N SER A 129 -12.68 -5.01 -21.38
CA SER A 129 -13.40 -4.42 -22.50
C SER A 129 -14.12 -3.13 -22.07
N GLU A 130 -14.37 -2.22 -23.01
CA GLU A 130 -15.13 -0.98 -22.73
C GLU A 130 -16.52 -1.27 -22.17
N GLU A 131 -17.18 -2.33 -22.65
CA GLU A 131 -18.46 -2.79 -22.13
C GLU A 131 -18.37 -3.21 -20.66
N THR A 132 -17.36 -4.03 -20.33
CA THR A 132 -17.11 -4.47 -18.94
C THR A 132 -16.85 -3.28 -18.03
N LEU A 133 -16.01 -2.34 -18.47
CA LEU A 133 -15.69 -1.14 -17.69
C LEU A 133 -16.92 -0.25 -17.51
N ARG A 134 -17.77 -0.10 -18.53
CA ARG A 134 -19.02 0.66 -18.42
C ARG A 134 -19.97 0.04 -17.40
N GLU A 135 -20.15 -1.28 -17.44
CA GLU A 135 -20.99 -2.01 -16.46
C GLU A 135 -20.48 -1.80 -15.02
N TRP A 136 -19.17 -1.93 -14.81
CA TRP A 136 -18.57 -1.71 -13.50
C TRP A 136 -18.69 -0.25 -13.04
N THR A 137 -18.53 0.72 -13.94
CA THR A 137 -18.70 2.15 -13.64
C THR A 137 -20.14 2.46 -13.22
N GLU A 138 -21.13 1.93 -13.94
CA GLU A 138 -22.55 2.12 -13.63
C GLU A 138 -22.91 1.53 -12.26
N GLU A 139 -22.42 0.32 -11.96
CA GLU A 139 -22.62 -0.35 -10.67
C GLU A 139 -21.99 0.45 -9.52
N TYR A 140 -20.74 0.87 -9.67
CA TYR A 140 -20.03 1.66 -8.66
C TYR A 140 -20.72 3.01 -8.41
N THR A 141 -21.07 3.72 -9.48
CA THR A 141 -21.71 5.05 -9.40
C THR A 141 -23.09 4.97 -8.75
N THR A 142 -23.85 3.92 -9.07
CA THR A 142 -25.17 3.67 -8.48
C THR A 142 -25.07 3.40 -6.98
N ALA A 143 -24.10 2.60 -6.56
CA ALA A 143 -23.86 2.30 -5.14
C ALA A 143 -23.35 3.52 -4.37
N SER A 144 -22.39 4.27 -4.91
CA SER A 144 -21.86 5.49 -4.28
C SER A 144 -22.95 6.56 -4.11
N SER A 145 -23.88 6.69 -5.06
CA SER A 145 -24.98 7.68 -5.01
C SER A 145 -26.09 7.32 -4.03
N ASN A 146 -26.26 6.03 -3.70
CA ASN A 146 -27.31 5.54 -2.82
C ASN A 146 -26.71 4.70 -1.68
N PRO A 147 -25.93 5.34 -0.77
CA PRO A 147 -25.24 4.61 0.28
C PRO A 147 -26.25 3.90 1.17
N LYS A 148 -26.17 2.57 1.19
CA LYS A 148 -26.89 1.77 2.18
C LYS A 148 -26.14 1.83 3.50
N GLU A 149 -26.87 1.94 4.61
CA GLU A 149 -26.28 1.77 5.93
C GLU A 149 -25.80 0.33 6.06
N ILE A 150 -24.48 0.11 5.97
CA ILE A 150 -23.89 -1.19 6.18
C ILE A 150 -23.62 -1.35 7.67
N LEU A 151 -24.29 -2.31 8.29
CA LEU A 151 -23.84 -2.85 9.57
C LEU A 151 -22.53 -3.59 9.31
N LEU A 152 -21.41 -2.91 9.60
CA LEU A 152 -20.08 -3.53 9.67
C LEU A 152 -20.19 -4.78 10.54
N LYS A 153 -20.08 -5.96 9.93
CA LYS A 153 -19.98 -7.19 10.68
C LYS A 153 -18.67 -7.08 11.46
N GLN A 154 -18.76 -7.08 12.79
CA GLN A 154 -17.58 -7.27 13.61
C GLN A 154 -17.04 -8.66 13.31
N GLU A 155 -15.99 -8.75 12.50
CA GLU A 155 -15.18 -9.96 12.49
C GLU A 155 -14.62 -10.13 13.90
N GLN A 156 -14.66 -11.37 14.42
CA GLN A 156 -14.02 -11.72 15.67
C GLN A 156 -12.51 -11.63 15.47
N HIS A 157 -11.96 -10.43 15.58
CA HIS A 157 -10.53 -10.24 15.62
C HIS A 157 -10.01 -10.91 16.89
N LEU A 158 -9.00 -11.77 16.73
CA LEU A 158 -8.28 -12.39 17.82
C LEU A 158 -7.84 -11.26 18.78
N GLY A 159 -8.13 -11.40 20.08
CA GLY A 159 -7.83 -10.33 21.04
C GLY A 159 -6.35 -9.93 21.04
N GLU A 160 -6.06 -8.71 21.52
CA GLU A 160 -4.71 -8.07 21.55
C GLU A 160 -3.57 -9.01 22.01
N ASN A 161 -3.87 -10.01 22.82
CA ASN A 161 -2.91 -10.99 23.33
C ASN A 161 -2.32 -11.95 22.27
N VAL A 162 -2.87 -12.02 21.06
CA VAL A 162 -2.38 -12.91 19.98
C VAL A 162 -1.63 -12.15 18.89
N ASP A 163 -1.81 -10.84 18.81
CA ASP A 163 -1.20 -9.99 17.78
C ASP A 163 0.29 -9.73 18.06
N ALA A 164 1.14 -10.13 17.12
CA ALA A 164 2.58 -9.92 17.23
C ALA A 164 2.95 -8.43 17.32
N PHE A 165 2.17 -7.55 16.71
CA PHE A 165 2.39 -6.10 16.73
C PHE A 165 1.85 -5.39 17.97
N CYS A 166 1.17 -6.12 18.85
CA CYS A 166 0.89 -5.69 20.23
C CYS A 166 1.95 -6.19 21.23
N ASN A 167 2.84 -7.11 20.83
CA ASN A 167 3.84 -7.69 21.72
C ASN A 167 5.06 -6.75 21.87
N PRO A 168 5.35 -6.23 23.09
CA PRO A 168 6.48 -5.31 23.29
C PRO A 168 7.83 -5.89 22.89
N LYS A 169 8.03 -7.22 23.00
CA LYS A 169 9.27 -7.87 22.60
C LYS A 169 9.47 -7.81 21.08
N VAL A 170 8.40 -8.03 20.31
CA VAL A 170 8.43 -7.96 18.85
C VAL A 170 8.70 -6.53 18.41
N ILE A 171 7.95 -5.57 18.99
CA ILE A 171 8.13 -4.14 18.72
C ILE A 171 9.58 -3.72 18.99
N ASN A 172 10.11 -4.00 20.18
CA ASN A 172 11.45 -3.57 20.58
C ASN A 172 12.57 -4.14 19.67
N ASN A 173 12.37 -5.36 19.17
CA ASN A 173 13.33 -6.05 18.30
C ASN A 173 13.32 -5.53 16.86
N GLN A 174 12.26 -4.85 16.43
CA GLN A 174 12.08 -4.45 15.03
C GLN A 174 11.95 -2.93 14.84
N TRP A 175 11.69 -2.17 15.90
CA TRP A 175 11.41 -0.74 15.85
C TRP A 175 12.63 0.10 15.43
N ILE A 176 12.45 0.99 14.46
CA ILE A 176 13.52 1.86 13.95
C ILE A 176 13.21 3.35 14.05
N LEU A 177 11.93 3.71 14.10
CA LEU A 177 11.46 5.10 14.13
C LEU A 177 10.04 5.14 14.72
N GLU A 178 9.74 6.15 15.53
CA GLU A 178 8.43 6.38 16.14
C GLU A 178 7.96 7.81 15.83
N GLY A 179 6.74 7.94 15.34
CA GLY A 179 6.03 9.22 15.29
C GLY A 179 5.12 9.39 16.52
N ASP A 180 4.15 10.28 16.46
CA ASP A 180 3.18 10.51 17.54
C ASP A 180 2.17 9.36 17.65
N LYS A 181 1.60 8.94 16.52
CA LYS A 181 0.56 7.89 16.42
C LYS A 181 1.07 6.62 15.74
N VAL A 182 2.19 6.70 15.02
CA VAL A 182 2.69 5.62 14.16
C VAL A 182 4.03 5.09 14.66
N ARG A 183 4.26 3.79 14.50
CA ARG A 183 5.58 3.15 14.61
C ARG A 183 6.02 2.67 13.25
N VAL A 184 7.33 2.76 13.01
CA VAL A 184 8.00 2.15 11.88
C VAL A 184 8.88 1.02 12.37
N LEU A 185 8.62 -0.17 11.86
CA LEU A 185 9.43 -1.36 12.11
C LEU A 185 10.21 -1.76 10.86
N TYR A 186 11.37 -2.35 11.05
CA TYR A 186 12.05 -3.13 10.04
C TYR A 186 11.44 -4.54 9.96
N SER A 187 11.19 -5.04 8.75
CA SER A 187 10.61 -6.37 8.55
C SER A 187 11.59 -7.48 8.94
N TYR A 188 11.13 -8.47 9.71
CA TYR A 188 11.93 -9.65 10.05
C TYR A 188 12.20 -10.57 8.83
N ALA A 189 11.43 -10.41 7.75
CA ALA A 189 11.55 -11.15 6.50
C ALA A 189 11.61 -10.16 5.31
N PRO A 190 12.70 -9.40 5.19
CA PRO A 190 12.79 -8.35 4.20
C PRO A 190 12.82 -8.90 2.77
N LEU A 191 12.25 -8.12 1.85
CA LEU A 191 12.26 -8.33 0.41
C LEU A 191 13.28 -7.38 -0.25
N GLY A 192 13.60 -7.62 -1.52
CA GLY A 192 14.63 -6.90 -2.25
C GLY A 192 16.06 -7.34 -1.90
N GLU A 193 16.98 -7.11 -2.82
CA GLU A 193 18.40 -7.41 -2.70
C GLU A 193 19.04 -6.64 -1.52
N GLU A 194 18.73 -5.35 -1.41
CA GLU A 194 19.20 -4.47 -0.34
C GLU A 194 18.49 -4.72 1.00
N LYS A 195 17.45 -5.56 1.00
CA LYS A 195 16.62 -5.89 2.16
C LYS A 195 16.00 -4.64 2.80
N LEU A 196 15.57 -3.68 2.00
CA LEU A 196 14.92 -2.44 2.44
C LEU A 196 13.41 -2.66 2.49
N HIS A 197 12.93 -3.20 3.61
CA HIS A 197 11.53 -3.52 3.82
C HIS A 197 11.07 -3.06 5.21
N PHE A 198 10.14 -2.13 5.23
CA PHE A 198 9.66 -1.45 6.43
C PHE A 198 8.15 -1.59 6.58
N LEU A 199 7.68 -1.55 7.83
CA LEU A 199 6.27 -1.65 8.22
C LEU A 199 5.88 -0.37 8.96
N PHE A 200 4.90 0.36 8.45
CA PHE A 200 4.33 1.53 9.12
C PHE A 200 2.98 1.15 9.69
N MET A 201 2.77 1.36 10.99
CA MET A 201 1.51 0.97 11.63
C MET A 201 1.12 1.90 12.78
N PRO A 202 -0.19 2.06 13.06
CA PRO A 202 -0.64 2.75 14.24
C PRO A 202 -0.10 2.09 15.52
N LYS A 203 0.13 2.89 16.57
CA LYS A 203 0.53 2.40 17.90
C LYS A 203 -0.57 1.62 18.60
N ARG A 204 -1.84 2.00 18.36
CA ARG A 204 -3.00 1.27 18.84
C ARG A 204 -3.26 0.07 17.95
N HIS A 205 -3.82 -0.99 18.52
CA HIS A 205 -4.32 -2.11 17.76
C HIS A 205 -5.52 -1.67 16.92
N GLU A 206 -5.41 -1.78 15.60
CA GLU A 206 -6.52 -1.55 14.68
C GLU A 206 -6.35 -2.42 13.42
N PRO A 207 -7.06 -3.56 13.31
CA PRO A 207 -7.01 -4.41 12.11
C PRO A 207 -7.76 -3.80 10.92
N ASP A 208 -8.78 -2.98 11.16
CA ASP A 208 -9.70 -2.50 10.14
C ASP A 208 -9.31 -1.09 9.67
N PHE A 209 -8.90 -0.99 8.40
CA PHE A 209 -8.54 0.30 7.79
C PHE A 209 -9.65 1.34 7.89
N ASN A 210 -10.92 0.94 7.84
CA ASN A 210 -12.04 1.88 7.89
C ASN A 210 -12.11 2.60 9.24
N LYS A 211 -11.47 2.04 10.27
CA LYS A 211 -11.36 2.61 11.61
C LYS A 211 -10.05 3.33 11.86
N PHE A 212 -9.12 3.37 10.90
CA PHE A 212 -7.95 4.24 11.00
C PHE A 212 -8.44 5.69 11.16
N THR A 213 -7.73 6.48 11.95
CA THR A 213 -7.95 7.92 11.96
C THR A 213 -7.22 8.55 10.78
N GLU A 214 -7.66 9.74 10.38
CA GLU A 214 -6.99 10.48 9.33
C GLU A 214 -5.56 10.86 9.73
N GLU A 215 -5.35 11.25 10.99
CA GLU A 215 -4.03 11.60 11.52
C GLU A 215 -3.06 10.41 11.46
N GLU A 216 -3.53 9.19 11.79
CA GLU A 216 -2.73 7.97 11.65
C GLU A 216 -2.33 7.73 10.19
N TYR A 217 -3.26 7.93 9.26
CA TYR A 217 -2.98 7.75 7.83
C TYR A 217 -2.00 8.81 7.31
N LEU A 218 -2.23 10.08 7.65
CA LEU A 218 -1.38 11.21 7.24
C LEU A 218 0.03 11.06 7.79
N GLU A 219 0.19 10.62 9.04
CA GLU A 219 1.51 10.38 9.62
C GLU A 219 2.22 9.19 8.95
N ILE A 220 1.51 8.09 8.62
CA ILE A 220 2.09 7.02 7.79
C ILE A 220 2.58 7.58 6.45
N ALA A 221 1.77 8.44 5.81
CA ALA A 221 2.12 9.03 4.53
C ALA A 221 3.36 9.94 4.64
N ASP A 222 3.42 10.82 5.63
CA ASP A 222 4.56 11.69 5.88
C ASP A 222 5.85 10.91 6.18
N LEU A 223 5.81 9.98 7.14
CA LEU A 223 6.99 9.19 7.51
C LEU A 223 7.51 8.35 6.34
N SER A 224 6.61 7.74 5.56
CA SER A 224 7.00 6.96 4.37
C SER A 224 7.65 7.84 3.30
N LYS A 225 7.12 9.04 3.01
CA LYS A 225 7.74 9.98 2.06
C LYS A 225 9.13 10.39 2.53
N LYS A 226 9.29 10.74 3.82
CA LYS A 226 10.59 11.10 4.40
C LYS A 226 11.60 9.95 4.28
N MET A 227 11.16 8.71 4.51
CA MET A 227 12.01 7.54 4.34
C MET A 227 12.40 7.29 2.88
N ILE A 228 11.49 7.47 1.91
CA ILE A 228 11.84 7.36 0.48
C ILE A 228 12.93 8.36 0.12
N VAL A 229 12.76 9.63 0.49
CA VAL A 229 13.74 10.68 0.19
C VAL A 229 15.10 10.31 0.78
N HIS A 230 15.16 10.00 2.08
CA HIS A 230 16.39 9.62 2.76
C HIS A 230 17.07 8.37 2.15
N LEU A 231 16.30 7.30 1.94
CA LEU A 231 16.85 6.04 1.45
C LEU A 231 17.27 6.13 -0.02
N SER A 232 16.54 6.86 -0.86
CA SER A 232 16.89 7.02 -2.29
C SER A 232 18.12 7.92 -2.50
N GLU A 233 18.36 8.89 -1.61
CA GLU A 233 19.60 9.68 -1.60
C GLU A 233 20.82 8.82 -1.24
N LYS A 234 20.66 7.92 -0.26
CA LYS A 234 21.74 7.06 0.24
C LYS A 234 22.03 5.88 -0.69
N TYR A 235 20.99 5.18 -1.13
CA TYR A 235 21.08 3.97 -1.94
C TYR A 235 20.73 4.33 -3.38
N THR A 236 21.72 4.87 -4.08
CA THR A 236 21.59 5.36 -5.46
C THR A 236 21.41 4.25 -6.49
N GLN A 237 21.26 2.99 -6.09
CA GLN A 237 20.84 1.90 -6.95
C GLN A 237 19.32 1.68 -6.93
N ILE A 238 18.57 2.28 -5.98
CA ILE A 238 17.13 2.07 -5.89
C ILE A 238 16.43 2.67 -7.11
N GLU A 239 15.59 1.84 -7.74
CA GLU A 239 14.81 2.21 -8.93
C GLU A 239 13.32 2.29 -8.63
N GLU A 240 12.80 1.42 -7.75
CA GLU A 240 11.37 1.32 -7.49
C GLU A 240 11.05 1.26 -5.99
N VAL A 241 9.89 1.79 -5.64
CA VAL A 241 9.28 1.66 -4.31
C VAL A 241 7.92 1.00 -4.47
N HIS A 242 7.74 -0.12 -3.77
CA HIS A 242 6.49 -0.85 -3.69
C HIS A 242 5.83 -0.61 -2.34
N PHE A 243 4.54 -0.40 -2.39
CA PHE A 243 3.69 -0.25 -1.22
C PHE A 243 2.59 -1.28 -1.25
N PHE A 244 2.30 -1.89 -0.10
CA PHE A 244 1.11 -2.71 0.01
C PHE A 244 0.53 -2.77 1.42
N ARG A 245 -0.80 -2.78 1.49
CA ARG A 245 -1.59 -3.04 2.70
C ARG A 245 -2.56 -4.17 2.40
N LYS A 246 -2.67 -5.14 3.29
CA LYS A 246 -3.57 -6.28 3.13
C LYS A 246 -4.62 -6.23 4.22
N PHE A 247 -5.88 -6.32 3.83
CA PHE A 247 -7.03 -6.33 4.72
C PHE A 247 -7.82 -7.61 4.47
N GLY A 248 -7.90 -8.45 5.49
CA GLY A 248 -8.54 -9.76 5.41
C GLY A 248 -7.58 -10.89 5.02
N LYS A 249 -7.97 -12.10 5.45
CA LYS A 249 -7.21 -13.33 5.23
C LYS A 249 -7.06 -13.66 3.75
N ASP A 250 -8.12 -13.53 2.95
CA ASP A 250 -8.10 -13.84 1.51
C ASP A 250 -7.14 -12.93 0.74
N ALA A 251 -6.93 -11.68 1.20
CA ALA A 251 -5.91 -10.78 0.68
C ALA A 251 -4.48 -11.11 1.16
N GLY A 252 -4.32 -12.15 1.98
CA GLY A 252 -3.05 -12.63 2.53
C GLY A 252 -2.57 -11.89 3.77
N GLN A 253 -3.47 -11.25 4.53
CA GLN A 253 -3.15 -10.68 5.83
C GLN A 253 -2.88 -11.80 6.84
N THR A 254 -1.72 -11.74 7.48
CA THR A 254 -1.28 -12.74 8.48
C THR A 254 -1.20 -12.16 9.89
N GLU A 255 -0.90 -10.87 10.00
CA GLU A 255 -0.98 -10.10 11.25
C GLU A 255 -2.18 -9.15 11.17
N PHE A 256 -3.15 -9.35 12.07
CA PHE A 256 -4.39 -8.57 12.15
C PHE A 256 -4.19 -7.26 12.94
N HIS A 257 -3.23 -6.48 12.47
CA HIS A 257 -2.97 -5.10 12.89
C HIS A 257 -2.64 -4.34 11.62
N GLY A 258 -3.42 -3.32 11.27
CA GLY A 258 -3.26 -2.65 9.99
C GLY A 258 -1.86 -2.04 9.83
N HIS A 259 -1.17 -2.40 8.76
CA HIS A 259 0.17 -1.92 8.47
C HIS A 259 0.39 -1.71 6.98
N LEU A 260 1.25 -0.75 6.67
CA LEU A 260 1.77 -0.51 5.34
C LEU A 260 3.15 -1.12 5.20
N HIS A 261 3.29 -2.02 4.25
CA HIS A 261 4.59 -2.44 3.76
C HIS A 261 5.15 -1.39 2.79
N MET A 262 6.42 -1.06 2.95
CA MET A 262 7.22 -0.32 1.97
C MET A 262 8.46 -1.15 1.64
N VAL A 263 8.65 -1.47 0.38
CA VAL A 263 9.79 -2.25 -0.12
C VAL A 263 10.49 -1.43 -1.21
N LEU A 264 11.80 -1.24 -1.07
CA LEU A 264 12.62 -0.55 -2.06
C LEU A 264 13.51 -1.56 -2.78
N THR A 265 13.54 -1.49 -4.11
CA THR A 265 14.23 -2.46 -4.96
C THR A 265 15.17 -1.76 -5.95
N ALA A 266 16.26 -2.44 -6.30
CA ALA A 266 17.36 -1.86 -7.07
C ALA A 266 17.22 -2.03 -8.59
N SER A 267 16.38 -2.96 -9.06
CA SER A 267 16.22 -3.21 -10.49
C SER A 267 14.97 -4.01 -10.82
N LYS A 268 14.64 -4.07 -12.11
CA LYS A 268 13.62 -5.00 -12.64
C LYS A 268 13.92 -6.48 -12.32
N THR A 269 15.21 -6.86 -12.30
CA THR A 269 15.63 -8.22 -11.93
C THR A 269 15.37 -8.47 -10.45
N ASP A 270 15.70 -7.52 -9.58
CA ASP A 270 15.42 -7.57 -8.15
C ASP A 270 13.91 -7.67 -7.86
N ASN A 271 13.09 -6.94 -8.62
CA ASN A 271 11.63 -7.06 -8.56
C ASN A 271 11.15 -8.46 -8.90
N PHE A 272 11.64 -9.04 -10.00
CA PHE A 272 11.25 -10.40 -10.38
C PHE A 272 11.57 -11.42 -9.29
N TRP A 273 12.76 -11.36 -8.71
CA TRP A 273 13.15 -12.24 -7.60
C TRP A 273 12.33 -11.97 -6.33
N SER A 274 12.00 -10.71 -6.06
CA SER A 274 11.12 -10.34 -4.95
C SER A 274 9.72 -10.91 -5.13
N TYR A 275 9.13 -10.84 -6.33
CA TYR A 275 7.84 -11.45 -6.62
C TYR A 275 7.90 -12.98 -6.52
N LEU A 276 8.94 -13.62 -7.05
CA LEU A 276 9.12 -15.06 -6.91
C LEU A 276 9.23 -15.47 -5.44
N LYS A 277 9.98 -14.72 -4.64
CA LYS A 277 10.07 -14.93 -3.19
C LYS A 277 8.71 -14.78 -2.51
N VAL A 278 7.91 -13.78 -2.89
CA VAL A 278 6.52 -13.64 -2.38
C VAL A 278 5.66 -14.82 -2.78
N ALA A 279 5.73 -15.29 -4.03
CA ALA A 279 5.00 -16.48 -4.48
C ALA A 279 5.40 -17.72 -3.67
N CYS A 280 6.70 -17.91 -3.42
CA CYS A 280 7.20 -18.96 -2.54
C CYS A 280 6.70 -18.78 -1.10
N ASN A 281 6.63 -17.55 -0.58
CA ASN A 281 6.14 -17.25 0.77
C ASN A 281 4.62 -17.45 0.93
N ILE A 282 3.85 -17.40 -0.16
CA ILE A 282 2.42 -17.74 -0.16
C ILE A 282 2.26 -19.27 -0.08
N LEU A 283 3.09 -20.01 -0.82
CA LEU A 283 3.04 -21.46 -0.90
C LEU A 283 3.75 -22.16 0.27
N PHE A 284 4.75 -21.51 0.86
CA PHE A 284 5.68 -22.04 1.85
C PHE A 284 5.99 -21.00 2.92
N PHE A 285 6.69 -21.40 3.98
CA PHE A 285 7.06 -20.47 5.06
C PHE A 285 8.13 -19.45 4.63
N SER A 286 7.97 -18.19 5.05
CA SER A 286 8.94 -17.12 4.79
C SER A 286 10.19 -17.26 5.67
N PRO A 287 11.40 -17.42 5.11
CA PRO A 287 12.61 -17.48 5.91
C PRO A 287 12.86 -16.12 6.57
N ARG A 288 12.92 -16.13 7.90
CA ARG A 288 13.19 -14.95 8.73
C ARG A 288 14.70 -14.70 8.80
N LEU A 289 15.10 -13.46 9.01
CA LEU A 289 16.47 -13.13 9.42
C LEU A 289 16.81 -13.82 10.75
N SER A 290 18.10 -14.10 10.96
CA SER A 290 18.55 -14.48 12.30
C SER A 290 18.35 -13.32 13.27
N ASP A 291 18.15 -13.61 14.56
CA ASP A 291 17.99 -12.57 15.59
C ASP A 291 19.20 -11.60 15.61
N ALA A 292 20.40 -12.10 15.34
CA ALA A 292 21.62 -11.29 15.26
C ALA A 292 21.60 -10.34 14.06
N ASP A 293 21.26 -10.84 12.86
CA ASP A 293 21.18 -10.01 11.66
C ASP A 293 20.07 -8.96 11.76
N LEU A 294 18.92 -9.36 12.32
CA LEU A 294 17.79 -8.47 12.56
C LEU A 294 18.20 -7.32 13.49
N LYS A 295 18.84 -7.66 14.61
CA LYS A 295 19.32 -6.67 15.59
C LYS A 295 20.32 -5.68 14.95
N ILE A 296 21.31 -6.18 14.21
CA ILE A 296 22.29 -5.33 13.52
C ILE A 296 21.60 -4.34 12.57
N ARG A 297 20.63 -4.81 11.78
CA ARG A 297 19.89 -3.96 10.83
C ARG A 297 19.06 -2.91 11.56
N VAL A 298 18.33 -3.31 12.60
CA VAL A 298 17.46 -2.42 13.37
C VAL A 298 18.26 -1.34 14.09
N GLU A 299 19.35 -1.70 14.76
CA GLU A 299 20.24 -0.73 15.42
C GLU A 299 20.89 0.21 14.40
N GLY A 300 21.30 -0.32 13.23
CA GLY A 300 21.83 0.48 12.13
C GLY A 300 20.86 1.56 11.65
N PHE A 301 19.61 1.18 11.35
CA PHE A 301 18.59 2.15 10.92
C PHE A 301 18.18 3.12 12.03
N ARG A 302 18.07 2.65 13.28
CA ARG A 302 17.70 3.53 14.40
C ARG A 302 18.72 4.66 14.57
N ASN A 303 20.01 4.32 14.61
CA ASN A 303 21.09 5.31 14.73
C ASN A 303 21.12 6.29 13.54
N GLU A 304 20.92 5.77 12.33
CA GLU A 304 20.92 6.54 11.10
C GLU A 304 19.75 7.54 11.04
N LEU A 305 18.53 7.09 11.31
CA LEU A 305 17.32 7.90 11.17
C LEU A 305 17.23 8.95 12.28
N THR A 306 17.59 8.61 13.52
CA THR A 306 17.64 9.60 14.62
C THR A 306 18.58 10.75 14.30
N THR A 307 19.77 10.47 13.75
CA THR A 307 20.76 11.51 13.43
C THR A 307 20.24 12.44 12.34
N ASN A 308 19.66 11.90 11.27
CA ASN A 308 19.28 12.68 10.10
C ASN A 308 18.02 13.52 10.31
N PHE A 309 17.02 13.00 11.00
CA PHE A 309 15.76 13.72 11.18
C PHE A 309 15.87 14.83 12.25
N ASN A 310 16.66 14.60 13.31
CA ASN A 310 16.97 15.66 14.29
C ASN A 310 17.74 16.82 13.65
N ASN A 311 18.69 16.53 12.74
CA ASN A 311 19.46 17.55 12.04
C ASN A 311 18.63 18.37 11.03
N LYS A 312 17.51 17.82 10.55
CA LYS A 312 16.56 18.50 9.65
C LYS A 312 15.44 19.24 10.41
N GLY A 313 15.54 19.37 11.73
CA GLY A 313 14.57 20.09 12.55
C GLY A 313 13.21 19.40 12.70
N THR A 314 13.15 18.08 12.44
CA THR A 314 11.97 17.27 12.75
C THR A 314 12.18 16.68 14.15
N GLU A 315 11.44 17.16 15.16
CA GLU A 315 11.45 16.53 16.48
C GLU A 315 10.87 15.12 16.36
N ILE A 316 11.66 14.11 16.72
CA ILE A 316 11.21 12.71 16.82
C ILE A 316 11.43 12.28 18.25
N ASN A 317 10.37 11.76 18.86
CA ASN A 317 10.43 11.15 20.19
C ASN A 317 10.97 9.72 20.06
N LEU A 318 12.00 9.41 20.87
CA LEU A 318 12.54 8.05 21.07
C LEU A 318 11.93 7.41 22.31
#